data_AF-A0A9F1U523-F1
#
_entry.id   AF-A0A9F1U523-F1
#
_cell.length_a   1.000
_cell.length_b   1.000
_cell.length_c   1.000
_cell.angle_alpha   90.00
_cell.angle_beta   90.00
_cell.angle_gamma   90.00
#
_symmetry.space_group_name_H-M   'P 1'
#
loop_
_entity.id
_entity.type
_entity.pdbx_description
1 polymer ?
#
loop_
_entity_poly.entity_id
_entity_poly.type
_entity_poly.pdbx_seq_one_letter_code
_entity_poly.pdbx_strand_id
1 'polypeptide(L)' 'FKAGVKDYKLTYYTPEYETKDTDILAAFRVTPQPGVPPEEAGAAVAAESSTGTWTSVWTDGLTSLDRYKGRCYHIE' A
#
# COMPACT_ATOMS: atom_id res chain seq x y z
N PHE A 1 11.15 10.98 9.75
CA PHE A 1 11.36 10.62 8.33
C PHE A 1 12.73 9.96 8.19
N LYS A 2 12.83 8.90 7.38
CA LYS A 2 14.10 8.30 6.95
C LYS A 2 14.03 8.13 5.44
N ALA A 3 14.90 8.82 4.70
CA ALA A 3 14.97 8.78 3.25
C ALA A 3 15.37 7.38 2.72
N GLY A 4 15.08 7.13 1.44
CA GLY A 4 15.47 5.92 0.72
C GLY A 4 14.28 5.09 0.23
N VAL A 5 14.60 4.12 -0.62
CA VAL A 5 13.66 3.11 -1.14
C VAL A 5 13.32 2.13 -0.03
N LYS A 6 12.04 1.76 0.07
CA LYS A 6 11.52 0.79 1.05
C LYS A 6 10.42 -0.03 0.41
N ASP A 7 10.29 -1.27 0.86
CA ASP A 7 9.18 -2.16 0.50
C ASP A 7 7.83 -1.49 0.80
N TYR A 8 6.92 -1.53 -0.16
CA TYR A 8 5.57 -0.98 -0.02
C TYR A 8 4.76 -1.71 1.07
N LYS A 9 4.98 -3.02 1.25
CA LYS A 9 4.27 -3.84 2.26
C LYS A 9 4.42 -3.30 3.68
N LEU A 10 5.51 -2.58 3.98
CA LEU A 10 5.72 -2.01 5.31
C LEU A 10 4.69 -0.93 5.68
N THR A 11 4.02 -0.33 4.70
CA THR A 11 3.08 0.78 4.92
C THR A 11 1.68 0.48 4.38
N TYR A 12 1.59 -0.20 3.23
CA TYR A 12 0.35 -0.38 2.47
C TYR A 12 -0.25 -1.78 2.57
N TYR A 13 0.46 -2.76 3.15
CA TYR A 13 -0.11 -4.06 3.51
C TYR A 13 -0.60 -4.02 4.95
N THR A 14 -1.92 -4.12 5.13
CA THR A 14 -2.59 -4.04 6.44
C THR A 14 -3.67 -5.11 6.52
N PRO A 15 -3.29 -6.39 6.74
CA PRO A 15 -4.24 -7.51 6.68
C PRO A 15 -5.33 -7.44 7.76
N GLU A 16 -5.04 -6.76 8.87
CA GLU A 16 -5.97 -6.58 9.99
C GLU A 16 -6.90 -5.37 9.82
N TYR A 17 -6.91 -4.72 8.65
CA TYR A 17 -7.77 -3.56 8.43
C TYR A 17 -9.23 -4.00 8.24
N GLU A 18 -10.09 -3.57 9.15
CA GLU A 18 -11.54 -3.68 8.99
C GLU A 18 -12.04 -2.62 8.00
N THR A 19 -12.65 -3.09 6.91
CA THR A 19 -13.23 -2.23 5.90
C THR A 19 -14.45 -1.49 6.44
N LYS A 20 -14.68 -0.28 5.93
CA LYS A 20 -15.83 0.55 6.29
C LYS A 20 -16.80 0.64 5.12
N ASP A 21 -18.08 0.89 5.41
CA ASP A 21 -19.11 1.08 4.39
C ASP A 21 -18.83 2.25 3.42
N THR A 22 -17.98 3.20 3.86
CA THR A 22 -17.59 4.36 3.07
C THR A 22 -16.35 4.12 2.21
N ASP A 23 -15.67 2.99 2.35
CA ASP A 23 -14.45 2.69 1.60
C ASP A 23 -14.80 2.25 0.17
N ILE A 24 -13.97 2.65 -0.79
CA ILE A 24 -14.04 2.12 -2.16
C ILE A 24 -13.20 0.85 -2.22
N LEU A 25 -13.84 -0.27 -2.53
CA LEU A 25 -13.18 -1.57 -2.63
C LEU A 25 -12.86 -1.91 -4.10
N ALA A 26 -11.66 -2.42 -4.34
CA ALA A 26 -11.22 -2.90 -5.65
C ALA A 26 -10.58 -4.28 -5.51
N ALA A 27 -10.98 -5.20 -6.38
CA ALA A 27 -10.41 -6.54 -6.47
C ALA A 27 -9.50 -6.62 -7.71
N PHE A 28 -8.25 -7.03 -7.52
CA PHE A 28 -7.28 -7.16 -8.59
C PHE A 28 -6.81 -8.60 -8.71
N ARG A 29 -6.76 -9.12 -9.95
CA ARG A 29 -5.99 -10.32 -10.25
C ARG A 29 -4.56 -9.90 -10.57
N VAL A 30 -3.66 -10.13 -9.62
CA VAL A 30 -2.24 -9.78 -9.75
C VAL A 30 -1.44 -11.05 -10.04
N THR A 31 -0.49 -10.98 -10.97
CA THR A 31 0.51 -12.03 -11.21
C THR A 31 1.88 -11.45 -10.93
N PRO A 32 2.43 -11.65 -9.71
CA PRO A 32 3.76 -11.16 -9.38
C PRO A 32 4.83 -11.80 -10.28
N GLN A 33 5.91 -11.06 -10.52
CA GLN A 33 7.10 -11.64 -11.14
C GLN A 33 7.75 -12.68 -10.20
N PRO A 34 8.49 -13.67 -10.72
CA PRO A 34 9.20 -14.64 -9.89
C PRO A 34 10.08 -13.96 -8.83
N GLY A 35 9.95 -14.38 -7.57
CA GLY A 35 10.70 -13.83 -6.44
C GLY A 35 10.07 -12.60 -5.78
N VAL A 36 8.98 -12.04 -6.32
CA VAL A 36 8.23 -10.95 -5.69
C VAL A 36 7.14 -11.54 -4.78
N PRO A 37 7.15 -11.26 -3.46
CA PRO A 37 6.11 -11.71 -2.55
C PRO A 37 4.73 -11.11 -2.93
N PRO A 38 3.62 -11.86 -2.81
CA PRO A 38 2.28 -11.35 -3.08
C PRO A 38 1.92 -10.10 -2.26
N GLU A 39 2.36 -10.03 -1.01
CA GLU A 39 2.11 -8.90 -0.11
C GLU A 39 2.77 -7.62 -0.63
N GLU A 40 3.97 -7.74 -1.20
CA GLU A 40 4.67 -6.60 -1.79
C GLU A 40 4.00 -6.15 -3.09
N ALA A 41 3.61 -7.10 -3.94
CA ALA A 41 2.91 -6.79 -5.19
C ALA A 41 1.55 -6.13 -4.92
N GLY A 42 0.76 -6.67 -4.00
CA GLY A 42 -0.53 -6.09 -3.60
C GLY A 42 -0.38 -4.73 -2.92
N ALA A 43 0.62 -4.56 -2.06
CA ALA A 43 0.92 -3.28 -1.44
C ALA A 43 1.38 -2.22 -2.45
N ALA A 44 2.17 -2.60 -3.47
CA ALA A 44 2.60 -1.69 -4.53
C ALA A 44 1.40 -1.18 -5.36
N VAL A 45 0.45 -2.06 -5.69
CA VAL A 45 -0.82 -1.67 -6.34
C VAL A 45 -1.58 -0.67 -5.47
N ALA A 46 -1.74 -0.95 -4.17
CA ALA A 46 -2.42 -0.06 -3.24
C ALA A 46 -1.70 1.29 -3.07
N ALA A 47 -0.37 1.29 -3.06
CA ALA A 47 0.45 2.48 -2.90
C ALA A 47 0.33 3.42 -4.09
N GLU A 48 0.68 2.95 -5.29
CA GLU A 48 0.74 3.78 -6.51
C GLU A 48 -0.64 4.18 -7.05
N SER A 49 -1.72 3.53 -6.60
CA SER A 49 -3.10 3.95 -6.88
C SER A 49 -3.69 4.91 -5.85
N SER A 50 -2.92 5.29 -4.82
CA SER A 50 -3.36 6.22 -3.78
C SER A 50 -2.35 7.35 -3.55
N THR A 51 -1.32 7.12 -2.75
CA THR A 51 -0.41 8.16 -2.24
C THR A 51 1.07 7.80 -2.31
N GLY A 52 1.41 6.56 -2.68
CA GLY A 52 2.78 6.07 -2.69
C GLY A 52 3.57 6.48 -3.93
N THR A 53 4.90 6.43 -3.79
CA THR A 53 5.86 6.47 -4.89
C THR A 53 7.06 5.59 -4.54
N TRP A 54 8.00 5.40 -5.47
CA TRP A 54 9.12 4.46 -5.36
C TRP A 54 10.15 4.75 -4.24
N THR A 55 10.10 5.91 -3.60
CA THR A 55 11.00 6.29 -2.50
C THR A 55 10.25 7.08 -1.44
N SER A 56 10.69 6.99 -0.19
CA SER A 56 10.05 7.77 0.88
C SER A 56 10.23 9.27 0.65
N VAL A 57 9.17 10.04 0.80
CA VAL A 57 9.19 11.51 0.70
C VAL A 57 8.88 12.13 2.06
N TRP A 58 9.58 13.20 2.42
CA TRP A 58 9.40 13.83 3.73
C TRP A 58 8.03 14.51 3.86
N THR A 59 7.42 14.88 2.73
CA THR A 59 6.11 15.52 2.62
C THR A 59 4.96 14.66 3.12
N ASP A 60 5.14 13.33 3.24
CA ASP A 60 4.16 12.45 3.89
C ASP A 60 3.86 12.92 5.33
N GLY A 61 4.83 13.50 6.02
CA GLY A 61 4.67 14.05 7.37
C GLY A 61 3.86 15.34 7.45
N LEU A 62 3.47 15.92 6.31
CA LEU A 62 2.62 17.12 6.24
C LEU A 62 1.14 16.78 6.09
N THR A 63 0.79 15.49 5.98
CA THR A 63 -0.58 15.03 5.80
C THR A 63 -0.89 13.86 6.73
N SER A 64 -2.18 13.52 6.88
CA SER A 64 -2.59 12.31 7.59
C SER A 64 -2.44 11.10 6.67
N LEU A 65 -1.21 10.62 6.45
CA LEU A 65 -0.93 9.48 5.56
C LEU A 65 -1.82 8.27 5.86
N ASP A 66 -2.03 7.95 7.14
CA ASP A 66 -2.90 6.83 7.52
C ASP A 66 -4.35 7.00 7.03
N ARG A 67 -4.87 8.24 6.95
CA ARG A 67 -6.20 8.49 6.39
C ARG A 67 -6.24 8.25 4.88
N TYR A 68 -5.22 8.70 4.15
CA TYR A 68 -5.26 8.80 2.68
C TYR A 68 -4.63 7.62 1.94
N LYS A 69 -3.80 6.81 2.61
CA LYS A 69 -3.19 5.65 1.99
C LYS A 69 -4.24 4.60 1.62
N GLY A 70 -4.07 4.02 0.43
CA GLY A 70 -4.71 2.76 0.06
C GLY A 70 -4.23 1.62 0.96
N ARG A 71 -4.99 0.53 1.00
CA ARG A 71 -4.70 -0.63 1.86
C ARG A 71 -4.92 -1.92 1.10
N CYS A 72 -3.87 -2.73 0.98
CA CYS A 72 -3.99 -4.14 0.66
C CYS A 72 -4.30 -4.88 1.96
N TYR A 73 -5.56 -5.25 2.16
CA TYR A 73 -6.05 -5.85 3.41
C TYR A 73 -6.38 -7.34 3.30
N HIS A 74 -6.44 -7.89 2.09
CA HIS A 74 -6.72 -9.30 1.88
C HIS A 74 -6.03 -9.81 0.61
N ILE A 75 -5.50 -11.03 0.68
CA ILE A 75 -4.89 -11.78 -0.42
C ILE A 75 -5.37 -13.22 -0.26
N GLU A 76 -5.88 -13.81 -1.34
CA GLU A 76 -6.35 -15.20 -1.43
C GLU A 76 -5.24 -16.12 -1.97
#